data_AF-A0A7K7KAZ0-F1
#
_entry.id   AF-A0A7K7KAZ0-F1
#
_cell.length_a   1.000
_cell.length_b   1.000
_cell.length_c   1.000
_cell.angle_alpha   90.00
_cell.angle_beta   90.00
_cell.angle_gamma   90.00
#
_symmetry.space_group_name_H-M   'P 1'
#
loop_
_entity.id
_entity.type
_entity.pdbx_description
1 polymer ?
#
loop_
_entity_poly.entity_id
_entity_poly.type
_entity_poly.pdbx_seq_one_letter_code
_entity_poly.pdbx_strand_id
1 'polypeptide(L)'
;RNLKESIQDGVSSMGAFLEKLSPLGRGLQPPRLYEDPASLRKALRRELDSLRLQLSPYVDEVHQQVGRQLDELRQQLRPLTEELLDQVSLRARELRRHLVPSREVAAQLLDGADELQRFVAHYGDKIAFHTEQVKDIFQPYAERLLSEIHRNVQELHRGVAPHARASPEQLNQHIQELSAKLTRNARDLHRQIQRNLEQLKAKLSLYPGGAAAPPGRSREALAREVQRRVEEFRRDTYAQIQAFTRALDQETEEMRLKLSARPEPPEGPLDAPPPPVEDLRARLDALWRDLALSLSERGGEGP
;
A
#
# COMPACT_ATOMS: atom_id res chain seq x y z
N ARG A 1 17.16 21.66 -14.11
CA ARG A 1 16.56 21.80 -15.45
C ARG A 1 15.06 21.80 -15.25
N ASN A 2 14.36 22.79 -15.79
CA ASN A 2 12.92 22.91 -15.61
C ASN A 2 12.20 21.83 -16.44
N LEU A 3 11.15 21.20 -15.88
CA LEU A 3 10.25 20.26 -16.56
C LEU A 3 9.78 20.82 -17.93
N LYS A 4 9.51 22.12 -17.94
CA LYS A 4 9.11 22.88 -19.14
C LYS A 4 10.19 22.89 -20.23
N GLU A 5 11.46 23.04 -19.88
CA GLU A 5 12.57 22.99 -20.84
C GLU A 5 12.75 21.57 -21.41
N SER A 6 12.69 20.53 -20.56
CA SER A 6 12.84 19.15 -21.03
C SER A 6 11.69 18.69 -21.94
N ILE A 7 10.46 19.15 -21.66
CA ILE A 7 9.31 18.91 -22.54
C ILE A 7 9.51 19.63 -23.87
N GLN A 8 9.96 20.89 -23.83
CA GLN A 8 10.19 21.70 -25.03
C GLN A 8 11.32 21.16 -25.91
N ASP A 9 12.36 20.58 -25.30
CA ASP A 9 13.45 19.89 -25.99
C ASP A 9 12.99 18.58 -26.66
N GLY A 10 12.12 17.82 -25.99
CA GLY A 10 11.50 16.61 -26.54
C GLY A 10 10.56 16.92 -27.72
N VAL A 11 9.75 17.98 -27.60
CA VAL A 11 8.87 18.49 -28.68
C VAL A 11 9.67 18.97 -29.88
N SER A 12 10.73 19.74 -29.65
CA SER A 12 11.63 20.19 -30.72
C SER A 12 12.31 19.01 -31.43
N SER A 13 12.73 17.99 -30.69
CA SER A 13 13.40 16.82 -31.27
C SER A 13 12.47 15.93 -32.08
N MET A 14 11.22 15.72 -31.62
CA MET A 14 10.22 14.97 -32.40
C MET A 14 9.82 15.74 -33.66
N GLY A 15 9.68 17.07 -33.57
CA GLY A 15 9.45 17.92 -34.75
C GLY A 15 10.57 17.76 -35.78
N ALA A 16 11.83 17.81 -35.35
CA ALA A 16 12.98 17.58 -36.21
C ALA A 16 13.02 16.16 -36.83
N PHE A 17 12.57 15.14 -36.09
CA PHE A 17 12.46 13.78 -36.61
C PHE A 17 11.37 13.64 -37.68
N LEU A 18 10.17 14.20 -37.45
CA LEU A 18 9.08 14.20 -38.42
C LEU A 18 9.41 15.00 -39.69
N GLU A 19 10.17 16.09 -39.57
CA GLU A 19 10.69 16.82 -40.73
C GLU A 19 11.69 15.97 -41.53
N LYS A 20 12.62 15.26 -40.88
CA LYS A 20 13.55 14.34 -41.55
C LYS A 20 12.85 13.18 -42.26
N LEU A 21 11.67 12.76 -41.80
CA LEU A 21 10.83 11.75 -42.45
C LEU A 21 9.93 12.33 -43.56
N SER A 22 9.82 13.65 -43.70
CA SER A 22 8.98 14.30 -44.71
C SER A 22 9.29 13.96 -46.17
N PRO A 23 10.57 13.87 -46.62
CA PRO A 23 10.89 13.49 -48.00
C PRO A 23 10.57 12.03 -48.34
N LEU A 24 10.28 11.17 -47.35
CA LEU A 24 9.98 9.75 -47.55
C LEU A 24 8.50 9.47 -47.81
N GLY A 25 7.59 10.41 -47.50
CA GLY A 25 6.13 10.19 -47.54
C GLY A 25 5.35 11.04 -48.54
N ARG A 26 6.04 11.75 -49.44
CA ARG A 26 5.43 12.24 -50.68
C ARG A 26 5.80 11.20 -51.72
N GLY A 27 4.82 10.55 -52.35
CA GLY A 27 4.99 9.56 -53.42
C GLY A 27 5.69 10.05 -54.71
N LEU A 28 6.61 10.99 -54.60
CA LEU A 28 7.65 11.28 -55.57
C LEU A 28 8.74 10.23 -55.38
N GLN A 29 9.19 9.63 -56.49
CA GLN A 29 10.31 8.68 -56.51
C GLN A 29 11.41 9.11 -55.52
N PRO A 30 11.97 8.19 -54.71
CA PRO A 30 12.99 8.56 -53.75
C PRO A 30 14.10 9.28 -54.51
N PRO A 31 14.54 10.48 -54.09
CA PRO A 31 15.82 10.99 -54.58
C PRO A 31 16.84 9.87 -54.31
N ARG A 32 17.78 9.65 -55.22
CA ARG A 32 18.81 8.60 -55.18
C ARG A 32 19.80 8.74 -54.00
N LEU A 33 19.33 9.13 -52.83
CA LEU A 33 20.09 9.47 -51.62
C LEU A 33 20.12 8.32 -50.61
N TYR A 34 19.39 7.22 -50.85
CA TYR A 34 19.54 5.96 -50.13
C TYR A 34 19.51 4.81 -51.13
N GLU A 35 20.70 4.34 -51.54
CA GLU A 35 20.85 3.24 -52.51
C GLU A 35 20.41 1.87 -51.95
N ASP A 36 20.14 1.77 -50.64
CA ASP A 36 19.84 0.50 -49.97
C ASP A 36 18.76 0.63 -48.88
N PRO A 37 17.64 -0.13 -48.97
CA PRO A 37 16.59 -0.17 -47.94
C PRO A 37 17.11 -0.61 -46.56
N ALA A 38 18.22 -1.35 -46.46
CA ALA A 38 18.81 -1.71 -45.17
C ALA A 38 19.45 -0.50 -44.47
N SER A 39 20.01 0.44 -45.22
CA SER A 39 20.61 1.68 -44.71
C SER A 39 19.54 2.63 -44.14
N LEU A 40 18.37 2.69 -44.80
CA LEU A 40 17.22 3.47 -44.36
C LEU A 40 16.63 2.91 -43.05
N ARG A 41 16.52 1.58 -42.95
CA ARG A 41 16.13 0.89 -41.69
C ARG A 41 17.09 1.19 -40.55
N LYS A 42 18.40 1.20 -40.83
CA LYS A 42 19.44 1.49 -39.82
C LYS A 42 19.36 2.94 -39.33
N ALA A 43 19.07 3.90 -40.22
CA ALA A 43 18.87 5.30 -39.87
C ALA A 43 17.61 5.50 -39.00
N LEU A 44 16.48 4.90 -39.39
CA LEU A 44 15.23 4.93 -38.61
C LEU A 44 15.41 4.36 -37.20
N ARG A 45 16.16 3.24 -37.08
CA ARG A 45 16.45 2.63 -35.79
C ARG A 45 17.29 3.54 -34.89
N ARG A 46 18.32 4.18 -35.45
CA ARG A 46 19.17 5.15 -34.73
C ARG A 46 18.39 6.37 -34.24
N GLU A 47 17.51 6.91 -35.07
CA GLU A 47 16.68 8.07 -34.70
C GLU A 47 15.63 7.69 -33.64
N LEU A 48 15.00 6.50 -33.75
CA LEU A 48 14.10 5.98 -32.71
C LEU A 48 14.84 5.76 -31.37
N ASP A 49 16.07 5.26 -31.41
CA ASP A 49 16.90 5.10 -30.21
C ASP A 49 17.32 6.46 -29.63
N SER A 50 17.61 7.45 -30.48
CA SER A 50 17.88 8.84 -30.05
C SER A 50 16.66 9.47 -29.38
N LEU A 51 15.47 9.34 -29.97
CA LEU A 51 14.22 9.81 -29.39
C LEU A 51 13.92 9.13 -28.05
N ARG A 52 14.18 7.83 -27.94
CA ARG A 52 14.05 7.10 -26.67
C ARG A 52 14.96 7.66 -25.59
N LEU A 53 16.23 7.94 -25.92
CA LEU A 53 17.19 8.54 -25.00
C LEU A 53 16.75 9.94 -24.55
N GLN A 54 16.15 10.72 -25.46
CA GLN A 54 15.66 12.07 -25.14
C GLN A 54 14.36 12.08 -24.35
N LEU A 55 13.50 11.07 -24.51
CA LEU A 55 12.25 10.94 -23.75
C LEU A 55 12.44 10.20 -22.41
N SER A 56 13.57 9.50 -22.21
CA SER A 56 13.88 8.79 -20.97
C SER A 56 13.74 9.67 -19.72
N PRO A 57 14.27 10.90 -19.65
CA PRO A 57 14.18 11.74 -18.45
C PRO A 57 12.73 12.05 -18.06
N TYR A 58 11.84 12.21 -19.04
CA TYR A 58 10.41 12.43 -18.80
C TYR A 58 9.71 11.19 -18.23
N VAL A 59 10.12 10.00 -18.71
CA VAL A 59 9.66 8.71 -18.15
C VAL A 59 10.05 8.57 -16.70
N ASP A 60 11.31 8.87 -16.41
CA ASP A 60 11.87 8.74 -15.07
C ASP A 60 11.20 9.73 -14.11
N GLU A 61 10.93 10.96 -14.54
CA GLU A 61 10.25 11.98 -13.73
C GLU A 61 8.79 11.60 -13.40
N VAL A 62 8.05 11.09 -14.37
CA VAL A 62 6.69 10.57 -14.15
C VAL A 62 6.71 9.42 -13.14
N HIS A 63 7.60 8.44 -13.31
CA HIS A 63 7.73 7.33 -12.38
C HIS A 63 8.11 7.78 -10.97
N GLN A 64 9.01 8.78 -10.86
CA GLN A 64 9.35 9.37 -9.57
C GLN A 64 8.15 10.03 -8.92
N GLN A 65 7.33 10.77 -9.67
CA GLN A 65 6.18 11.46 -9.11
C GLN A 65 5.11 10.47 -8.62
N VAL A 66 4.84 9.41 -9.38
CA VAL A 66 3.97 8.31 -8.92
C VAL A 66 4.53 7.66 -7.66
N GLY A 67 5.85 7.41 -7.62
CA GLY A 67 6.54 6.88 -6.44
C GLY A 67 6.34 7.77 -5.21
N ARG A 68 6.51 9.09 -5.34
CA ARG A 68 6.29 10.04 -4.23
C ARG A 68 4.87 9.99 -3.68
N GLN A 69 3.86 9.93 -4.55
CA GLN A 69 2.46 9.86 -4.11
C GLN A 69 2.15 8.56 -3.35
N LEU A 70 2.76 7.44 -3.77
CA LEU A 70 2.65 6.17 -3.05
C LEU A 70 3.40 6.20 -1.71
N ASP A 71 4.55 6.89 -1.66
CA ASP A 71 5.29 7.10 -0.43
C ASP A 71 4.51 7.98 0.56
N GLU A 72 3.84 9.02 0.07
CA GLU A 72 2.95 9.88 0.87
C GLU A 72 1.81 9.07 1.50
N LEU A 73 1.13 8.21 0.72
CA LEU A 73 0.11 7.29 1.23
C LEU A 73 0.65 6.44 2.39
N ARG A 74 1.86 5.87 2.24
CA ARG A 74 2.49 5.09 3.30
C ARG A 74 2.81 5.92 4.54
N GLN A 75 3.37 7.11 4.34
CA GLN A 75 3.74 8.01 5.43
C GLN A 75 2.52 8.52 6.21
N GLN A 76 1.38 8.72 5.56
CA GLN A 76 0.14 9.11 6.24
C GLN A 76 -0.46 7.97 7.08
N LEU A 77 -0.32 6.72 6.64
CA LEU A 77 -0.87 5.56 7.35
C LEU A 77 0.06 5.00 8.45
N ARG A 78 1.36 5.26 8.36
CA ARG A 78 2.35 4.76 9.33
C ARG A 78 2.12 5.24 10.78
N PRO A 79 1.86 6.53 11.05
CA PRO A 79 1.61 7.03 12.40
C PRO A 79 0.43 6.33 13.08
N LEU A 80 -0.58 5.91 12.30
CA LEU A 80 -1.70 5.13 12.83
C LEU A 80 -1.17 3.81 13.42
N THR A 81 -0.39 3.06 12.65
CA THR A 81 0.16 1.78 13.12
C THR A 81 1.06 1.92 14.34
N GLU A 82 1.81 3.02 14.44
CA GLU A 82 2.63 3.34 15.61
C GLU A 82 1.77 3.66 16.84
N GLU A 83 0.73 4.49 16.68
CA GLU A 83 -0.26 4.77 17.72
C GLU A 83 -0.95 3.48 18.21
N LEU A 84 -1.28 2.56 17.30
CA LEU A 84 -1.89 1.29 17.65
C LEU A 84 -0.96 0.41 18.51
N LEU A 85 0.34 0.38 18.20
CA LEU A 85 1.32 -0.34 19.01
C LEU A 85 1.36 0.24 20.43
N ASP A 86 1.37 1.57 20.56
CA ASP A 86 1.35 2.25 21.86
C ASP A 86 0.08 1.96 22.65
N GLN A 87 -1.08 1.99 21.99
CA GLN A 87 -2.36 1.61 22.59
C GLN A 87 -2.34 0.17 23.10
N VAL A 88 -1.87 -0.78 22.29
CA VAL A 88 -1.76 -2.20 22.70
C VAL A 88 -0.84 -2.34 23.91
N SER A 89 0.29 -1.63 23.95
CA SER A 89 1.18 -1.62 25.12
C SER A 89 0.53 -1.01 26.37
N LEU A 90 -0.21 0.07 26.22
CA LEU A 90 -0.96 0.68 27.31
C LEU A 90 -2.01 -0.31 27.85
N ARG A 91 -2.83 -0.88 26.98
CA ARG A 91 -3.91 -1.80 27.36
C ARG A 91 -3.40 -3.11 27.94
N ALA A 92 -2.30 -3.65 27.44
CA ALA A 92 -1.64 -4.80 28.07
C ALA A 92 -1.18 -4.47 29.49
N ARG A 93 -0.59 -3.28 29.73
CA ARG A 93 -0.19 -2.86 31.08
C ARG A 93 -1.39 -2.68 32.01
N GLU A 94 -2.47 -2.09 31.53
CA GLU A 94 -3.72 -1.92 32.27
C GLU A 94 -4.35 -3.27 32.63
N LEU A 95 -4.51 -4.18 31.65
CA LEU A 95 -4.99 -5.54 31.87
C LEU A 95 -4.17 -6.24 32.95
N ARG A 96 -2.84 -6.19 32.86
CA ARG A 96 -1.97 -6.77 33.89
C ARG A 96 -2.21 -6.14 35.26
N ARG A 97 -2.32 -4.81 35.35
CA ARG A 97 -2.54 -4.11 36.63
C ARG A 97 -3.89 -4.48 37.26
N HIS A 98 -4.93 -4.57 36.46
CA HIS A 98 -6.28 -4.83 36.94
C HIS A 98 -6.53 -6.31 37.23
N LEU A 99 -5.93 -7.22 36.46
CA LEU A 99 -6.19 -8.65 36.59
C LEU A 99 -5.25 -9.33 37.57
N VAL A 100 -4.04 -8.82 37.84
CA VAL A 100 -3.21 -9.42 38.91
C VAL A 100 -3.93 -9.27 40.27
N PRO A 101 -4.24 -10.37 40.98
CA PRO A 101 -4.98 -10.32 42.23
C PRO A 101 -4.17 -9.63 43.34
N SER A 102 -4.84 -8.82 44.18
CA SER A 102 -4.21 -8.18 45.34
C SER A 102 -3.84 -9.20 46.41
N ARG A 103 -3.09 -8.77 47.42
CA ARG A 103 -2.67 -9.65 48.51
C ARG A 103 -3.85 -9.98 49.44
N GLU A 104 -4.74 -9.02 49.70
CA GLU A 104 -5.92 -9.26 50.54
C GLU A 104 -6.89 -10.25 49.89
N VAL A 105 -7.20 -10.07 48.60
CA VAL A 105 -8.15 -10.93 47.88
C VAL A 105 -7.63 -12.37 47.76
N ALA A 106 -6.32 -12.54 47.58
CA ALA A 106 -5.71 -13.86 47.55
C ALA A 106 -5.69 -14.55 48.93
N ALA A 107 -5.65 -13.77 50.02
CA ALA A 107 -5.73 -14.30 51.37
C ALA A 107 -7.13 -14.82 51.70
N GLN A 108 -8.19 -14.18 51.18
CA GLN A 108 -9.58 -14.64 51.35
C GLN A 108 -9.85 -16.01 50.69
N LEU A 109 -8.98 -16.47 49.78
CA LEU A 109 -9.05 -17.82 49.17
C LEU A 109 -8.69 -18.94 50.16
N LEU A 110 -8.11 -18.57 51.31
CA LEU A 110 -7.76 -19.50 52.39
C LEU A 110 -8.95 -19.87 53.27
N ASP A 111 -10.03 -19.10 53.22
CA ASP A 111 -11.09 -19.15 54.24
C ASP A 111 -12.11 -20.27 54.03
N GLY A 112 -12.17 -20.88 52.83
CA GLY A 112 -13.08 -21.98 52.56
C GLY A 112 -13.40 -22.22 51.08
N ALA A 113 -14.15 -23.29 50.80
CA ALA A 113 -14.57 -23.66 49.45
C ALA A 113 -15.60 -22.68 48.86
N ASP A 114 -16.48 -22.13 49.70
CA ASP A 114 -17.49 -21.15 49.29
C ASP A 114 -16.83 -19.81 48.90
N GLU A 115 -15.82 -19.39 49.64
CA GLU A 115 -15.02 -18.19 49.37
C GLU A 115 -14.24 -18.33 48.07
N LEU A 116 -13.66 -19.52 47.82
CA LEU A 116 -13.01 -19.84 46.56
C LEU A 116 -13.99 -19.78 45.38
N GLN A 117 -15.21 -20.33 45.53
CA GLN A 117 -16.23 -20.27 44.48
C GLN A 117 -16.65 -18.83 44.18
N ARG A 118 -16.91 -18.01 45.21
CA ARG A 118 -17.25 -16.59 45.04
C ARG A 118 -16.12 -15.81 44.36
N PHE A 119 -14.87 -16.09 44.73
CA PHE A 119 -13.72 -15.48 44.07
C PHE A 119 -13.63 -15.85 42.59
N VAL A 120 -13.74 -17.13 42.24
CA VAL A 120 -13.64 -17.58 40.84
C VAL A 120 -14.71 -16.90 39.98
N ALA A 121 -15.95 -16.80 40.47
CA ALA A 121 -17.01 -16.08 39.78
C ALA A 121 -16.67 -14.59 39.60
N HIS A 122 -16.35 -13.88 40.70
CA HIS A 122 -16.02 -12.45 40.65
C HIS A 122 -14.80 -12.14 39.77
N TYR A 123 -13.79 -13.01 39.81
CA TYR A 123 -12.58 -12.88 39.01
C TYR A 123 -12.85 -13.13 37.52
N GLY A 124 -13.72 -14.09 37.19
CA GLY A 124 -14.24 -14.30 35.84
C GLY A 124 -14.95 -13.07 35.29
N ASP A 125 -15.83 -12.45 36.08
CA ASP A 125 -16.51 -11.20 35.73
C ASP A 125 -15.51 -10.05 35.51
N LYS A 126 -14.48 -9.97 36.35
CA LYS A 126 -13.41 -8.98 36.23
C LYS A 126 -12.59 -9.14 34.96
N ILE A 127 -12.26 -10.38 34.59
CA ILE A 127 -11.60 -10.71 33.31
C ILE A 127 -12.49 -10.22 32.17
N ALA A 128 -13.77 -10.66 32.15
CA ALA A 128 -14.71 -10.31 31.09
C ALA A 128 -14.85 -8.79 30.93
N PHE A 129 -15.05 -8.07 32.05
CA PHE A 129 -15.19 -6.62 32.08
C PHE A 129 -13.98 -5.91 31.47
N HIS A 130 -12.75 -6.19 31.96
CA HIS A 130 -11.57 -5.49 31.46
C HIS A 130 -11.18 -5.89 30.04
N THR A 131 -11.45 -7.14 29.62
CA THR A 131 -11.24 -7.51 28.22
C THR A 131 -12.23 -6.80 27.29
N GLU A 132 -13.48 -6.60 27.70
CA GLU A 132 -14.46 -5.87 26.89
C GLU A 132 -14.09 -4.38 26.78
N GLN A 133 -13.63 -3.76 27.88
CA GLN A 133 -13.11 -2.39 27.82
C GLN A 133 -11.99 -2.23 26.79
N VAL A 134 -11.08 -3.20 26.69
CA VAL A 134 -10.00 -3.19 25.69
C VAL A 134 -10.55 -3.33 24.27
N LYS A 135 -11.56 -4.17 24.06
CA LYS A 135 -12.23 -4.35 22.77
C LYS A 135 -12.87 -3.05 22.27
N ASP A 136 -13.53 -2.31 23.16
CA ASP A 136 -14.24 -1.06 22.84
C ASP A 136 -13.30 0.04 22.29
N ILE A 137 -12.01 -0.05 22.55
CA ILE A 137 -11.01 0.91 22.06
C ILE A 137 -10.53 0.57 20.64
N PHE A 138 -10.50 -0.71 20.28
CA PHE A 138 -10.02 -1.14 18.98
C PHE A 138 -11.05 -1.01 17.86
N GLN A 139 -12.33 -0.98 18.19
CA GLN A 139 -13.44 -0.72 17.26
C GLN A 139 -13.30 0.66 16.57
N PRO A 140 -13.30 1.80 17.29
CA PRO A 140 -13.19 3.13 16.67
C PRO A 140 -11.85 3.33 15.95
N TYR A 141 -10.79 2.67 16.42
CA TYR A 141 -9.51 2.70 15.73
C TYR A 141 -9.59 2.03 14.35
N ALA A 142 -10.27 0.89 14.22
CA ALA A 142 -10.46 0.22 12.93
C ALA A 142 -11.28 1.06 11.95
N GLU A 143 -12.32 1.73 12.44
CA GLU A 143 -13.15 2.65 11.64
C GLU A 143 -12.35 3.86 11.15
N ARG A 144 -11.51 4.44 12.03
CA ARG A 144 -10.59 5.51 11.66
C ARG A 144 -9.57 5.05 10.63
N LEU A 145 -8.94 3.88 10.81
CA LEU A 145 -7.98 3.34 9.85
C LEU A 145 -8.60 3.14 8.47
N LEU A 146 -9.81 2.59 8.40
CA LEU A 146 -10.55 2.44 7.15
C LEU A 146 -10.86 3.78 6.48
N SER A 147 -11.26 4.78 7.26
CA SER A 147 -11.55 6.12 6.76
C SER A 147 -10.29 6.80 6.20
N GLU A 148 -9.17 6.71 6.91
CA GLU A 148 -7.89 7.25 6.48
C GLU A 148 -7.37 6.55 5.21
N ILE A 149 -7.52 5.22 5.10
CA ILE A 149 -7.20 4.49 3.85
C ILE A 149 -8.03 5.05 2.68
N HIS A 150 -9.34 5.21 2.85
CA HIS A 150 -10.20 5.73 1.77
C HIS A 150 -9.81 7.16 1.39
N ARG A 151 -9.55 8.04 2.36
CA ARG A 151 -9.12 9.42 2.10
C ARG A 151 -7.79 9.44 1.34
N ASN A 152 -6.78 8.74 1.84
CA ASN A 152 -5.44 8.78 1.26
C ASN A 152 -5.39 8.11 -0.12
N VAL A 153 -6.23 7.09 -0.39
CA VAL A 153 -6.34 6.52 -1.75
C VAL A 153 -7.02 7.49 -2.73
N GLN A 154 -7.98 8.30 -2.27
CA GLN A 154 -8.55 9.35 -3.10
C GLN A 154 -7.54 10.47 -3.40
N GLU A 155 -6.73 10.86 -2.41
CA GLU A 155 -5.62 11.78 -2.58
C GLU A 155 -4.59 11.23 -3.57
N LEU A 156 -4.19 9.95 -3.43
CA LEU A 156 -3.33 9.24 -4.36
C LEU A 156 -3.89 9.28 -5.79
N HIS A 157 -5.18 9.00 -5.98
CA HIS A 157 -5.80 9.03 -7.30
C HIS A 157 -5.68 10.43 -7.94
N ARG A 158 -5.97 11.49 -7.19
CA ARG A 158 -5.84 12.88 -7.66
C ARG A 158 -4.40 13.23 -7.99
N GLY A 159 -3.45 12.77 -7.18
CA GLY A 159 -2.02 13.02 -7.37
C GLY A 159 -1.42 12.23 -8.53
N VAL A 160 -1.90 11.01 -8.80
CA VAL A 160 -1.35 10.14 -9.85
C VAL A 160 -2.04 10.38 -11.20
N ALA A 161 -3.32 10.74 -11.26
CA ALA A 161 -4.04 11.02 -12.51
C ALA A 161 -3.31 11.98 -13.49
N PRO A 162 -2.75 13.12 -13.05
CA PRO A 162 -2.01 14.02 -13.94
C PRO A 162 -0.62 13.50 -14.34
N HIS A 163 -0.18 12.34 -13.85
CA HIS A 163 1.14 11.78 -14.14
C HIS A 163 1.07 10.36 -14.70
N ALA A 164 -0.06 9.67 -14.57
CA ALA A 164 -0.22 8.32 -15.06
C ALA A 164 -0.08 8.23 -16.58
N ARG A 165 0.62 7.20 -17.03
CA ARG A 165 0.71 6.79 -18.44
C ARG A 165 -0.37 5.80 -18.84
N ALA A 166 -0.93 5.12 -17.85
CA ALA A 166 -2.06 4.21 -18.02
C ALA A 166 -3.30 4.98 -18.46
N SER A 167 -4.21 4.32 -19.18
CA SER A 167 -5.50 4.93 -19.50
C SER A 167 -6.26 5.28 -18.21
N PRO A 168 -7.20 6.25 -18.23
CA PRO A 168 -8.03 6.57 -17.07
C PRO A 168 -8.72 5.33 -16.47
N GLU A 169 -9.16 4.39 -17.31
CA GLU A 169 -9.80 3.13 -16.90
C GLU A 169 -8.80 2.22 -16.18
N GLN A 170 -7.60 2.04 -16.73
CA GLN A 170 -6.55 1.22 -16.12
C GLN A 170 -6.07 1.81 -14.79
N LEU A 171 -5.88 3.12 -14.73
CA LEU A 171 -5.53 3.81 -13.49
C LEU A 171 -6.61 3.60 -12.42
N ASN A 172 -7.87 3.82 -12.77
CA ASN A 172 -9.00 3.60 -11.87
C ASN A 172 -9.04 2.15 -11.37
N GLN A 173 -8.83 1.18 -12.26
CA GLN A 173 -8.79 -0.24 -11.89
C GLN A 173 -7.67 -0.53 -10.89
N HIS A 174 -6.46 -0.03 -11.11
CA HIS A 174 -5.34 -0.23 -10.17
C HIS A 174 -5.59 0.45 -8.83
N ILE A 175 -6.15 1.65 -8.82
CA ILE A 175 -6.53 2.40 -7.60
C ILE A 175 -7.61 1.67 -6.80
N GLN A 176 -8.62 1.13 -7.48
CA GLN A 176 -9.65 0.31 -6.83
C GLN A 176 -9.07 -0.99 -6.26
N GLU A 177 -8.17 -1.64 -6.99
CA GLU A 177 -7.48 -2.84 -6.53
C GLU A 177 -6.67 -2.56 -5.25
N LEU A 178 -5.85 -1.49 -5.25
CA LEU A 178 -5.09 -1.08 -4.07
C LEU A 178 -6.04 -0.78 -2.88
N SER A 179 -7.10 0.00 -3.12
CA SER A 179 -8.09 0.34 -2.09
C SER A 179 -8.70 -0.91 -1.46
N ALA A 180 -9.10 -1.87 -2.30
CA ALA A 180 -9.70 -3.13 -1.85
C ALA A 180 -8.72 -3.96 -1.01
N LYS A 181 -7.47 -4.07 -1.45
CA LYS A 181 -6.43 -4.81 -0.72
C LYS A 181 -6.09 -4.16 0.63
N LEU A 182 -5.88 -2.83 0.67
CA LEU A 182 -5.62 -2.11 1.93
C LEU A 182 -6.80 -2.21 2.90
N THR A 183 -8.03 -2.05 2.40
CA THR A 183 -9.26 -2.22 3.18
C THR A 183 -9.38 -3.63 3.75
N ARG A 184 -9.07 -4.65 2.94
CA ARG A 184 -9.05 -6.04 3.39
C ARG A 184 -8.01 -6.25 4.50
N ASN A 185 -6.78 -5.77 4.29
CA ASN A 185 -5.70 -5.90 5.27
C ASN A 185 -6.07 -5.23 6.60
N ALA A 186 -6.70 -4.06 6.59
CA ALA A 186 -7.17 -3.38 7.79
C ALA A 186 -8.29 -4.16 8.52
N ARG A 187 -9.24 -4.73 7.78
CA ARG A 187 -10.30 -5.59 8.36
C ARG A 187 -9.74 -6.87 8.94
N ASP A 188 -8.78 -7.49 8.26
CA ASP A 188 -8.12 -8.71 8.72
C ASP A 188 -7.30 -8.45 10.00
N LEU A 189 -6.56 -7.33 10.06
CA LEU A 189 -5.89 -6.87 11.28
C LEU A 189 -6.88 -6.73 12.45
N HIS A 190 -7.97 -5.99 12.25
CA HIS A 190 -8.99 -5.81 13.30
C HIS A 190 -9.56 -7.15 13.80
N ARG A 191 -9.89 -8.06 12.88
CA ARG A 191 -10.39 -9.40 13.21
C ARG A 191 -9.36 -10.21 14.00
N GLN A 192 -8.08 -10.11 13.66
CA GLN A 192 -7.01 -10.82 14.38
C GLN A 192 -6.82 -10.25 15.79
N ILE A 193 -6.88 -8.93 15.97
CA ILE A 193 -6.81 -8.30 17.30
C ILE A 193 -7.96 -8.79 18.18
N GLN A 194 -9.19 -8.81 17.66
CA GLN A 194 -10.35 -9.35 18.37
C GLN A 194 -10.14 -10.82 18.76
N ARG A 195 -9.64 -11.65 17.84
CA ARG A 195 -9.33 -13.06 18.12
C ARG A 195 -8.29 -13.21 19.24
N ASN A 196 -7.22 -12.43 19.21
CA ASN A 196 -6.19 -12.47 20.26
C ASN A 196 -6.78 -12.10 21.63
N LEU A 197 -7.69 -11.14 21.67
CA LEU A 197 -8.36 -10.70 22.90
C LEU A 197 -9.34 -11.75 23.44
N GLU A 198 -10.13 -12.39 22.57
CA GLU A 198 -10.99 -13.51 22.97
C GLU A 198 -10.17 -14.72 23.45
N GLN A 199 -9.02 -15.00 22.82
CA GLN A 199 -8.10 -16.04 23.30
C GLN A 199 -7.51 -15.70 24.66
N LEU A 200 -7.14 -14.44 24.91
CA LEU A 200 -6.70 -13.98 26.22
C LEU A 200 -7.78 -14.23 27.27
N LYS A 201 -9.01 -13.76 27.01
CA LYS A 201 -10.17 -13.95 27.88
C LYS A 201 -10.39 -15.43 28.19
N ALA A 202 -10.48 -16.27 27.16
CA ALA A 202 -10.69 -17.71 27.34
C ALA A 202 -9.58 -18.37 28.15
N LYS A 203 -8.30 -18.11 27.84
CA LYS A 203 -7.15 -18.68 28.57
C LYS A 203 -7.12 -18.27 30.03
N LEU A 204 -7.52 -17.03 30.35
CA LEU A 204 -7.60 -16.55 31.74
C LEU A 204 -8.80 -17.12 32.49
N SER A 205 -9.95 -17.26 31.83
CA SER A 205 -11.15 -17.88 32.42
C SER A 205 -10.97 -19.38 32.67
N LEU A 206 -10.14 -20.07 31.87
CA LEU A 206 -9.82 -21.50 32.03
C LEU A 206 -8.80 -21.80 33.14
N TYR A 207 -8.29 -20.80 33.84
CA TYR A 207 -7.38 -21.00 34.96
C TYR A 207 -8.12 -20.89 36.30
N PRO A 208 -8.73 -21.98 36.80
CA PRO A 208 -9.16 -22.04 38.19
C PRO A 208 -7.89 -22.19 39.02
N GLY A 209 -7.56 -21.18 39.84
CA GLY A 209 -6.31 -21.12 40.61
C GLY A 209 -5.86 -22.47 41.13
N GLY A 210 -4.66 -22.90 40.72
CA GLY A 210 -4.06 -24.22 40.93
C GLY A 210 -4.62 -24.98 42.13
N ALA A 211 -5.60 -25.85 41.88
CA ALA A 211 -6.34 -26.62 42.88
C ALA A 211 -5.47 -27.62 43.68
N ALA A 212 -4.16 -27.66 43.44
CA ALA A 212 -3.20 -28.53 44.09
C ALA A 212 -2.02 -27.80 44.77
N ALA A 213 -1.96 -26.46 44.72
CA ALA A 213 -0.82 -25.69 45.24
C ALA A 213 -1.14 -25.02 46.58
N PRO A 214 -0.16 -24.89 47.50
CA PRO A 214 -0.33 -24.11 48.72
C PRO A 214 -0.82 -22.68 48.41
N PRO A 215 -1.67 -22.10 49.24
CA PRO A 215 -2.40 -20.85 48.97
C PRO A 215 -1.50 -19.65 48.56
N GLY A 216 -0.35 -19.48 49.23
CA GLY A 216 0.63 -18.46 48.86
C GLY A 216 1.28 -18.68 47.49
N ARG A 217 1.47 -19.95 47.08
CA ARG A 217 1.97 -20.32 45.75
C ARG A 217 0.89 -20.20 44.67
N SER A 218 -0.38 -20.35 45.03
CA SER A 218 -1.52 -20.20 44.11
C SER A 218 -1.66 -18.75 43.61
N ARG A 219 -1.48 -17.76 44.49
CA ARG A 219 -1.46 -16.33 44.11
C ARG A 219 -0.34 -16.01 43.12
N GLU A 220 0.88 -16.40 43.42
CA GLU A 220 2.03 -16.14 42.55
C GLU A 220 1.88 -16.86 41.21
N ALA A 221 1.34 -18.07 41.21
CA ALA A 221 1.04 -18.80 39.99
C ALA A 221 -0.03 -18.08 39.15
N LEU A 222 -1.12 -17.59 39.76
CA LEU A 222 -2.14 -16.80 39.08
C LEU A 222 -1.60 -15.47 38.54
N ALA A 223 -0.78 -14.76 39.32
CA ALA A 223 -0.13 -13.53 38.88
C ALA A 223 0.83 -13.79 37.69
N ARG A 224 1.62 -14.86 37.75
CA ARG A 224 2.47 -15.31 36.63
C ARG A 224 1.64 -15.68 35.41
N GLU A 225 0.50 -16.32 35.60
CA GLU A 225 -0.41 -16.68 34.51
C GLU A 225 -0.97 -15.44 33.82
N VAL A 226 -1.51 -14.49 34.59
CA VAL A 226 -1.98 -13.20 34.05
C VAL A 226 -0.88 -12.50 33.26
N GLN A 227 0.32 -12.39 33.83
CA GLN A 227 1.46 -11.78 33.16
C GLN A 227 1.79 -12.48 31.85
N ARG A 228 1.86 -13.81 31.86
CA ARG A 228 2.15 -14.62 30.68
C ARG A 228 1.09 -14.42 29.59
N ARG A 229 -0.19 -14.54 29.92
CA ARG A 229 -1.27 -14.46 28.93
C ARG A 229 -1.42 -13.07 28.34
N VAL A 230 -1.31 -12.02 29.16
CA VAL A 230 -1.36 -10.64 28.70
C VAL A 230 -0.16 -10.32 27.81
N GLU A 231 1.02 -10.87 28.12
CA GLU A 231 2.22 -10.72 27.29
C GLU A 231 2.12 -11.49 25.97
N GLU A 232 1.55 -12.71 25.97
CA GLU A 232 1.18 -13.43 24.74
C GLU A 232 0.28 -12.58 23.85
N PHE A 233 -0.83 -12.04 24.42
CA PHE A 233 -1.73 -11.14 23.70
C PHE A 233 -1.00 -9.94 23.09
N ARG A 234 -0.14 -9.27 23.88
CA ARG A 234 0.64 -8.11 23.42
C ARG A 234 1.54 -8.47 22.26
N ARG A 235 2.32 -9.55 22.40
CA ARG A 235 3.27 -10.04 21.39
C ARG A 235 2.57 -10.43 20.09
N ASP A 236 1.49 -11.22 20.20
CA ASP A 236 0.75 -11.70 19.03
C ASP A 236 0.11 -10.53 18.29
N THR A 237 -0.46 -9.57 19.03
CA THR A 237 -1.05 -8.37 18.44
C THR A 237 0.00 -7.48 17.77
N TYR A 238 1.18 -7.33 18.37
CA TYR A 238 2.31 -6.62 17.75
C TYR A 238 2.71 -7.25 16.42
N ALA A 239 2.77 -8.57 16.35
CA ALA A 239 3.09 -9.28 15.12
C ALA A 239 2.07 -9.02 14.01
N GLN A 240 0.77 -8.96 14.34
CA GLN A 240 -0.28 -8.65 13.35
C GLN A 240 -0.17 -7.20 12.85
N ILE A 241 0.12 -6.24 13.73
CA ILE A 241 0.30 -4.84 13.33
C ILE A 241 1.50 -4.71 12.39
N GLN A 242 2.63 -5.35 12.72
CA GLN A 242 3.81 -5.38 11.85
C GLN A 242 3.55 -6.07 10.51
N ALA A 243 2.75 -7.14 10.50
CA ALA A 243 2.35 -7.80 9.27
C ALA A 243 1.51 -6.87 8.38
N PHE A 244 0.59 -6.12 8.97
CA PHE A 244 -0.16 -5.08 8.27
C PHE A 244 0.75 -3.99 7.69
N THR A 245 1.70 -3.46 8.47
CA THR A 245 2.66 -2.45 7.98
C THR A 245 3.47 -2.98 6.78
N ARG A 246 3.94 -4.22 6.83
CA ARG A 246 4.65 -4.86 5.71
C ARG A 246 3.75 -5.05 4.50
N ALA A 247 2.49 -5.43 4.71
CA ALA A 247 1.53 -5.58 3.62
C ALA A 247 1.26 -4.23 2.95
N LEU A 248 1.10 -3.14 3.71
CA LEU A 248 0.99 -1.79 3.17
C LEU A 248 2.18 -1.42 2.25
N ASP A 249 3.41 -1.71 2.70
CA ASP A 249 4.61 -1.51 1.88
C ASP A 249 4.60 -2.34 0.60
N GLN A 250 4.19 -3.61 0.69
CA GLN A 250 4.12 -4.51 -0.46
C GLN A 250 3.07 -4.07 -1.48
N GLU A 251 1.87 -3.70 -1.03
CA GLU A 251 0.78 -3.31 -1.94
C GLU A 251 1.07 -2.00 -2.67
N THR A 252 1.70 -1.04 -1.98
CA THR A 252 2.11 0.23 -2.60
C THR A 252 3.27 0.04 -3.57
N GLU A 253 4.22 -0.85 -3.26
CA GLU A 253 5.29 -1.20 -4.20
C GLU A 253 4.76 -1.98 -5.42
N GLU A 254 3.82 -2.91 -5.23
CA GLU A 254 3.16 -3.62 -6.34
C GLU A 254 2.44 -2.63 -7.26
N MET A 255 1.71 -1.66 -6.69
CA MET A 255 1.10 -0.59 -7.47
C MET A 255 2.13 0.23 -8.22
N ARG A 256 3.25 0.59 -7.57
CA ARG A 256 4.34 1.33 -8.22
C ARG A 256 4.84 0.57 -9.45
N LEU A 257 5.05 -0.74 -9.31
CA LEU A 257 5.49 -1.60 -10.41
C LEU A 257 4.45 -1.64 -11.53
N LYS A 258 3.16 -1.84 -11.21
CA LYS A 258 2.06 -1.85 -12.20
C LYS A 258 1.96 -0.54 -12.99
N LEU A 259 2.12 0.61 -12.31
CA LEU A 259 2.06 1.93 -12.94
C LEU A 259 3.34 2.29 -13.71
N SER A 260 4.48 1.68 -13.35
CA SER A 260 5.76 1.84 -14.04
C SER A 260 5.97 0.84 -15.18
N ALA A 261 5.18 -0.25 -15.21
CA ALA A 261 5.26 -1.27 -16.23
C ALA A 261 4.93 -0.65 -17.59
N ARG A 262 5.87 -0.79 -18.53
CA ARG A 262 5.68 -0.35 -19.91
C ARG A 262 4.53 -1.19 -20.50
N PRO A 263 3.57 -0.58 -21.23
CA PRO A 263 2.66 -1.38 -22.04
C PRO A 263 3.51 -2.24 -22.98
N GLU A 264 3.41 -3.56 -22.83
CA GLU A 264 3.96 -4.52 -23.78
C GLU A 264 3.45 -4.09 -25.16
N PRO A 265 4.35 -3.86 -26.14
CA PRO A 265 3.89 -3.59 -27.49
C PRO A 265 3.02 -4.78 -27.91
N PRO A 266 1.87 -4.57 -28.58
CA PRO A 266 1.10 -5.68 -29.09
C PRO A 266 2.04 -6.54 -29.92
N GLU A 267 2.15 -7.82 -29.57
CA GLU A 267 2.83 -8.82 -30.39
C GLU A 267 2.04 -8.94 -31.70
N GLY A 268 2.31 -8.01 -32.62
CA GLY A 268 1.99 -8.19 -34.02
C GLY A 268 2.79 -9.40 -34.52
N PRO A 269 2.25 -10.18 -35.47
CA PRO A 269 2.95 -11.33 -36.02
C PRO A 269 4.38 -10.94 -36.39
N LEU A 270 5.38 -11.67 -35.88
CA LEU A 270 6.81 -11.42 -36.12
C LEU A 270 7.17 -11.44 -37.63
N ASP A 271 6.27 -11.97 -38.47
CA ASP A 271 6.34 -12.05 -39.93
C ASP A 271 5.43 -11.08 -40.70
N ALA A 272 4.72 -10.16 -40.03
CA ALA A 272 3.94 -9.16 -40.73
C ALA A 272 4.88 -8.18 -41.48
N PRO A 273 4.67 -7.93 -42.79
CA PRO A 273 5.44 -6.93 -43.50
C PRO A 273 5.31 -5.59 -42.75
N PRO A 274 6.42 -4.89 -42.47
CA PRO A 274 6.36 -3.64 -41.73
C PRO A 274 5.44 -2.67 -42.47
N PRO A 275 4.63 -1.88 -41.75
CA PRO A 275 3.76 -0.90 -42.38
C PRO A 275 4.61 0.04 -43.26
N PRO A 276 4.07 0.52 -44.40
CA PRO A 276 4.69 1.56 -45.20
C PRO A 276 5.23 2.69 -44.32
N VAL A 277 6.36 3.29 -44.69
CA VAL A 277 6.99 4.37 -43.90
C VAL A 277 6.02 5.55 -43.72
N GLU A 278 5.10 5.75 -44.67
CA GLU A 278 3.98 6.69 -44.63
C GLU A 278 2.99 6.39 -43.50
N ASP A 279 2.61 5.11 -43.31
CA ASP A 279 1.72 4.67 -42.24
C ASP A 279 2.40 4.77 -40.87
N LEU A 280 3.70 4.48 -40.80
CA LEU A 280 4.49 4.63 -39.57
C LEU A 280 4.59 6.11 -39.17
N ARG A 281 4.83 6.99 -40.14
CA ARG A 281 4.87 8.43 -39.94
C ARG A 281 3.52 8.95 -39.48
N ALA A 282 2.44 8.61 -40.18
CA ALA A 282 1.09 9.05 -39.81
C ALA A 282 0.71 8.59 -38.39
N ARG A 283 1.06 7.37 -38.01
CA ARG A 283 0.86 6.84 -36.65
C ARG A 283 1.70 7.58 -35.60
N LEU A 284 2.97 7.87 -35.89
CA LEU A 284 3.84 8.63 -35.00
C LEU A 284 3.40 10.09 -34.86
N ASP A 285 2.98 10.74 -35.95
CA ASP A 285 2.43 12.08 -35.98
C ASP A 285 1.13 12.15 -35.16
N ALA A 286 0.24 11.17 -35.32
CA ALA A 286 -1.02 11.08 -34.56
C ALA A 286 -0.77 10.86 -33.07
N LEU A 287 0.08 9.90 -32.71
CA LEU A 287 0.47 9.64 -31.32
C LEU A 287 1.14 10.86 -30.69
N TRP A 288 1.96 11.60 -31.45
CA TRP A 288 2.64 12.78 -30.95
C TRP A 288 1.72 13.99 -30.79
N ARG A 289 0.76 14.19 -31.69
CA ARG A 289 -0.27 15.24 -31.54
C ARG A 289 -1.12 14.99 -30.30
N ASP A 290 -1.48 13.73 -30.06
CA ASP A 290 -2.25 13.35 -28.87
C ASP A 290 -1.44 13.62 -27.59
N LEU A 291 -0.15 13.27 -27.59
CA LEU A 291 0.78 13.57 -26.49
C LEU A 291 0.98 15.08 -26.29
N ALA A 292 1.19 15.85 -27.37
CA ALA A 292 1.37 17.29 -27.30
C ALA A 292 0.10 18.02 -26.84
N LEU A 293 -1.08 17.58 -27.26
CA LEU A 293 -2.37 18.11 -26.81
C LEU A 293 -2.56 17.86 -25.31
N SER A 294 -2.34 16.61 -24.86
CA SER A 294 -2.43 16.23 -23.44
C SER A 294 -1.44 16.99 -22.53
N LEU A 295 -0.29 17.40 -23.09
CA LEU A 295 0.72 18.19 -22.38
C LEU A 295 0.42 19.70 -22.42
N SER A 296 -0.21 20.20 -23.48
CA SER A 296 -0.56 21.62 -23.65
C SER A 296 -1.78 22.03 -22.82
N GLU A 297 -2.79 21.17 -22.70
CA GLU A 297 -3.93 21.39 -21.80
C GLU A 297 -3.51 21.36 -20.33
N ARG A 298 -2.48 20.57 -19.97
CA ARG A 298 -1.87 20.54 -18.62
C ARG A 298 -1.06 21.78 -18.24
N GLY A 299 -0.74 22.66 -19.19
CA GLY A 299 -0.02 23.92 -18.93
C GLY A 299 -0.91 25.15 -18.75
N GLY A 300 -2.23 25.01 -18.95
CA GLY A 300 -3.18 26.11 -19.02
C GLY A 300 -4.08 26.32 -17.80
N GLU A 301 -4.14 25.37 -16.85
CA GLU A 301 -4.95 25.55 -15.63
C GLU A 301 -4.09 26.03 -14.45
N GLY A 302 -4.03 27.35 -14.33
CA GLY A 302 -3.83 28.09 -13.09
C GLY A 302 -4.51 29.46 -13.26
N PRO A 303 -5.11 30.06 -12.23
CA PRO A 303 -4.77 29.96 -10.81
C PRO A 303 -5.70 29.08 -9.96
#